data_AF-I0JI61-F1
#
_entry.id   AF-I0JI61-F1
#
_cell.length_a   1.000
_cell.length_b   1.000
_cell.length_c   1.000
_cell.angle_alpha   90.00
_cell.angle_beta   90.00
_cell.angle_gamma   90.00
#
_symmetry.space_group_name_H-M   'P 1'
#
loop_
_entity.id
_entity.type
_entity.pdbx_description
1 polymer ?
#
loop_
_entity_poly.entity_id
_entity_poly.type
_entity_poly.pdbx_seq_one_letter_code
_entity_poly.pdbx_strand_id
1 'polypeptide(L)'
;MVTMLLMIVLSFIIPWLTAGYVYKRAPKIFFTVAPFAALIALILNQLGIQTNLWTIHTSSNVGMLNTVFLDLGIFTISAVWFTYFMYYKEKQPAWIYPIFVLGMTGVEFTALSIHLLTYHEKWSIFYTFLMYLGGFITIHLIIRKLDKLEVYP
;
A
#
# COMPACT_ATOMS: atom_id res chain seq x y z
N MET A 1 3.30 -23.17 3.84
CA MET A 1 2.15 -22.44 3.25
C MET A 1 1.60 -21.51 4.31
N VAL A 2 1.56 -20.21 4.04
CA VAL A 2 0.98 -19.23 4.97
C VAL A 2 -0.53 -19.40 4.98
N THR A 3 -1.14 -19.45 6.17
CA THR A 3 -2.59 -19.56 6.27
C THR A 3 -3.25 -18.26 5.83
N MET A 4 -4.41 -18.37 5.16
CA MET A 4 -5.17 -17.19 4.73
C MET A 4 -5.49 -16.24 5.90
N LEU A 5 -5.70 -16.80 7.10
CA LEU A 5 -5.90 -16.04 8.33
C LEU A 5 -4.70 -15.16 8.67
N LEU A 6 -3.46 -15.70 8.59
CA LEU A 6 -2.26 -14.92 8.89
C LEU A 6 -2.12 -13.74 7.91
N MET A 7 -2.40 -13.98 6.62
CA MET A 7 -2.40 -12.91 5.63
C MET A 7 -3.42 -11.81 5.99
N ILE A 8 -4.67 -12.17 6.25
CA ILE A 8 -5.71 -11.20 6.64
C ILE A 8 -5.28 -10.40 7.88
N VAL A 9 -4.75 -11.07 8.90
CA VAL A 9 -4.34 -10.41 10.15
C VAL A 9 -3.24 -9.39 9.88
N LEU A 10 -2.17 -9.81 9.20
CA LEU A 10 -0.99 -8.97 8.97
C LEU A 10 -1.25 -7.87 7.92
N SER A 11 -1.94 -8.21 6.84
CA SER A 11 -2.12 -7.31 5.71
C SER A 11 -3.33 -6.41 5.85
N PHE A 12 -4.36 -6.81 6.59
CA PHE A 12 -5.63 -6.06 6.66
C PHE A 12 -5.93 -5.60 8.09
N ILE A 13 -6.08 -6.53 9.04
CA ILE A 13 -6.55 -6.19 10.39
C ILE A 13 -5.59 -5.23 11.10
N ILE A 14 -4.29 -5.56 11.17
CA ILE A 14 -3.30 -4.72 11.85
C ILE A 14 -3.23 -3.31 11.24
N PRO A 15 -3.10 -3.14 9.91
CA PRO A 15 -3.18 -1.81 9.29
C PRO A 15 -4.46 -1.06 9.66
N TRP A 16 -5.63 -1.69 9.57
CA TRP A 16 -6.91 -1.03 9.87
C TRP A 16 -7.06 -0.61 11.33
N LEU A 17 -6.45 -1.32 12.29
CA LEU A 17 -6.40 -0.88 13.69
C LEU A 17 -5.69 0.48 13.82
N THR A 18 -4.61 0.70 13.05
CA THR A 18 -3.92 2.00 13.03
C THR A 18 -4.71 3.06 12.28
N ALA A 19 -5.47 2.67 11.25
CA ALA A 19 -6.30 3.57 10.44
C ALA A 19 -7.38 4.27 11.27
N GLY A 20 -7.91 3.61 12.31
CA GLY A 20 -8.87 4.22 13.24
C GLY A 20 -8.35 5.49 13.93
N TYR A 21 -7.04 5.58 14.18
CA TYR A 21 -6.42 6.81 14.72
C TYR A 21 -6.49 7.97 13.73
N VAL A 22 -6.20 7.70 12.45
CA VAL A 22 -6.21 8.70 11.37
C VAL A 22 -7.64 9.10 11.05
N TYR A 23 -8.58 8.15 10.99
CA TYR A 23 -9.98 8.41 10.69
C TYR A 23 -10.60 9.43 11.66
N LYS A 24 -10.29 9.32 12.95
CA LYS A 24 -10.77 10.27 13.98
C LYS A 24 -10.24 11.70 13.79
N ARG A 25 -9.12 11.90 13.09
CA ARG A 25 -8.44 13.20 12.96
C ARG A 25 -8.53 13.80 11.56
N ALA A 26 -8.58 12.95 10.55
CA ALA A 26 -8.56 13.32 9.14
C ALA A 26 -9.47 12.36 8.33
N PRO A 27 -10.78 12.30 8.65
CA PRO A 27 -11.70 11.34 8.02
C PRO A 27 -11.79 11.54 6.50
N LYS A 28 -11.63 12.79 6.02
CA LYS A 28 -11.66 13.10 4.58
C LYS A 28 -10.65 12.31 3.76
N ILE A 29 -9.50 11.92 4.32
CA ILE A 29 -8.50 11.08 3.60
C ILE A 29 -9.14 9.76 3.14
N PHE A 30 -10.04 9.18 3.94
CA PHE A 30 -10.69 7.90 3.64
C PHE A 30 -11.71 7.98 2.52
N PHE A 31 -12.26 9.15 2.25
CA PHE A 31 -13.22 9.38 1.17
C PHE A 31 -12.57 9.97 -0.08
N THR A 32 -11.31 10.39 0.01
CA THR A 32 -10.60 11.09 -1.06
C THR A 32 -9.42 10.28 -1.56
N VAL A 33 -8.39 10.04 -0.75
CA VAL A 33 -7.17 9.35 -1.16
C VAL A 33 -7.27 7.83 -1.05
N ALA A 34 -7.90 7.31 0.01
CA ALA A 34 -7.96 5.86 0.22
C ALA A 34 -8.58 5.08 -0.96
N PRO A 35 -9.66 5.55 -1.63
CA PRO A 35 -10.21 4.87 -2.80
C PRO A 35 -9.23 4.82 -3.98
N PHE A 36 -8.52 5.92 -4.26
CA PHE A 36 -7.50 5.92 -5.32
C PHE A 36 -6.31 5.04 -4.97
N ALA A 37 -5.86 5.05 -3.71
CA ALA A 37 -4.78 4.20 -3.25
C ALA A 37 -5.13 2.72 -3.39
N ALA A 38 -6.34 2.33 -2.96
CA ALA A 38 -6.86 0.98 -3.13
C ALA A 38 -6.92 0.56 -4.60
N LEU A 39 -7.41 1.45 -5.48
CA LEU A 39 -7.49 1.17 -6.90
C LEU A 39 -6.11 1.03 -7.55
N ILE A 40 -5.16 1.91 -7.23
CA ILE A 40 -3.78 1.83 -7.72
C ILE A 40 -3.15 0.52 -7.26
N ALA A 41 -3.27 0.18 -5.98
CA ALA A 41 -2.74 -1.06 -5.43
C ALA A 41 -3.32 -2.29 -6.15
N LEU A 42 -4.65 -2.35 -6.28
CA LEU A 42 -5.33 -3.43 -6.97
C LEU A 42 -4.86 -3.56 -8.42
N ILE A 43 -4.79 -2.46 -9.18
CA ILE A 43 -4.35 -2.47 -10.58
C ILE A 43 -2.92 -2.98 -10.68
N LEU A 44 -1.98 -2.42 -9.91
CA LEU A 44 -0.57 -2.80 -9.98
C LEU A 44 -0.36 -4.25 -9.54
N ASN A 45 -1.06 -4.71 -8.52
CA ASN A 45 -0.93 -6.08 -8.02
C ASN A 45 -1.50 -7.10 -9.00
N GLN A 46 -2.67 -6.80 -9.58
CA GLN A 46 -3.24 -7.65 -10.63
C GLN A 46 -2.37 -7.66 -11.89
N LEU A 47 -1.83 -6.51 -12.31
CA LEU A 47 -0.90 -6.46 -13.43
C LEU A 47 0.36 -7.28 -13.16
N GLY A 48 0.98 -7.14 -11.99
CA GLY A 48 2.19 -7.89 -11.64
C GLY A 48 1.98 -9.39 -11.62
N ILE A 49 0.83 -9.86 -11.12
CA ILE A 49 0.47 -11.28 -11.13
C ILE A 49 0.19 -11.76 -12.55
N GLN A 50 -0.64 -11.03 -13.32
CA GLN A 50 -1.03 -11.43 -14.68
C GLN A 50 0.14 -11.40 -15.67
N THR A 51 1.14 -10.56 -15.43
CA THR A 51 2.37 -10.47 -16.24
C THR A 51 3.49 -11.38 -15.74
N ASN A 52 3.22 -12.24 -14.74
CA ASN A 52 4.18 -13.14 -14.11
C ASN A 52 5.43 -12.42 -13.59
N LEU A 53 5.28 -11.25 -12.98
CA LEU A 53 6.36 -10.56 -12.27
C LEU A 53 6.54 -11.14 -10.87
N TRP A 54 5.45 -11.49 -10.20
CA TRP A 54 5.46 -12.17 -8.90
C TRP A 54 4.26 -13.09 -8.70
N THR A 55 4.36 -13.95 -7.70
CA THR A 55 3.28 -14.85 -7.26
C THR A 55 3.11 -14.73 -5.74
N ILE A 56 1.86 -14.65 -5.31
CA ILE A 56 1.48 -14.64 -3.90
C ILE A 56 0.98 -16.04 -3.52
N HIS A 57 1.62 -16.64 -2.51
CA HIS A 57 1.39 -18.01 -2.07
C HIS A 57 0.36 -18.05 -0.94
N THR A 58 -0.90 -18.22 -1.31
CA THR A 58 -2.02 -18.37 -0.36
C THR A 58 -2.82 -19.62 -0.67
N SER A 59 -3.58 -20.08 0.31
CA SER A 59 -4.40 -21.29 0.23
C SER A 59 -5.72 -21.13 -0.54
N SER A 60 -5.93 -20.01 -1.25
CA SER A 60 -7.20 -19.74 -1.96
C SER A 60 -7.06 -20.00 -3.46
N ASN A 61 -8.05 -20.74 -3.99
CA ASN A 61 -8.18 -21.03 -5.42
C ASN A 61 -8.66 -19.83 -6.23
N VAL A 62 -9.11 -18.75 -5.56
CA VAL A 62 -9.55 -17.51 -6.21
C VAL A 62 -8.41 -16.50 -6.16
N GLY A 63 -7.83 -16.20 -7.32
CA GLY A 63 -6.65 -15.33 -7.44
C GLY A 63 -6.81 -13.95 -6.79
N MET A 64 -7.97 -13.30 -6.93
CA MET A 64 -8.21 -11.98 -6.33
C MET A 64 -8.28 -12.02 -4.79
N LEU A 65 -8.77 -13.11 -4.19
CA LEU A 65 -8.81 -13.25 -2.73
C LEU A 65 -7.40 -13.34 -2.12
N ASN A 66 -6.39 -13.65 -2.95
CA ASN A 66 -5.00 -13.73 -2.54
C ASN A 66 -4.37 -12.35 -2.36
N THR A 67 -4.95 -11.30 -2.96
CA THR A 67 -4.38 -9.95 -2.95
C THR A 67 -5.27 -8.91 -2.31
N VAL A 68 -6.60 -9.09 -2.34
CA VAL A 68 -7.55 -8.04 -1.95
C VAL A 68 -7.33 -7.52 -0.53
N PHE A 69 -6.90 -8.37 0.40
CA PHE A 69 -6.60 -7.97 1.78
C PHE A 69 -5.26 -7.22 1.91
N LEU A 70 -4.33 -7.39 0.97
CA LEU A 70 -3.12 -6.56 0.87
C LEU A 70 -3.48 -5.20 0.26
N ASP A 71 -4.24 -5.24 -0.85
CA ASP A 71 -4.65 -4.08 -1.64
C ASP A 71 -5.48 -3.10 -0.80
N LEU A 72 -6.56 -3.57 -0.17
CA LEU A 72 -7.45 -2.79 0.70
C LEU A 72 -6.90 -2.57 2.12
N GLY A 73 -5.83 -3.27 2.47
CA GLY A 73 -5.21 -3.23 3.78
C GLY A 73 -3.94 -2.39 3.75
N ILE A 74 -2.79 -3.05 3.88
CA ILE A 74 -1.49 -2.41 4.09
C ILE A 74 -1.15 -1.38 3.01
N PHE A 75 -1.46 -1.65 1.73
CA PHE A 75 -1.20 -0.70 0.66
C PHE A 75 -2.07 0.55 0.79
N THR A 76 -3.39 0.38 0.92
CA THR A 76 -4.32 1.50 1.11
C THR A 76 -4.01 2.30 2.37
N ILE A 77 -3.80 1.62 3.50
CA ILE A 77 -3.57 2.27 4.80
C ILE A 77 -2.20 2.95 4.86
N SER A 78 -1.18 2.45 4.16
CA SER A 78 0.10 3.15 4.05
C SER A 78 -0.07 4.50 3.32
N ALA A 79 -0.88 4.56 2.26
CA ALA A 79 -1.18 5.81 1.57
C ALA A 79 -2.00 6.78 2.44
N VAL A 80 -2.92 6.26 3.26
CA VAL A 80 -3.67 7.05 4.25
C VAL A 80 -2.72 7.71 5.26
N TRP A 81 -1.80 6.93 5.85
CA TRP A 81 -0.82 7.46 6.79
C TRP A 81 0.17 8.43 6.14
N PHE A 82 0.65 8.11 4.95
CA PHE A 82 1.51 8.99 4.17
C PHE A 82 0.83 10.35 3.96
N THR A 83 -0.43 10.35 3.53
CA THR A 83 -1.24 11.56 3.34
C THR A 83 -1.41 12.33 4.64
N TYR A 84 -1.72 11.63 5.74
CA TYR A 84 -1.87 12.26 7.04
C TYR A 84 -0.61 13.00 7.49
N PHE A 85 0.56 12.39 7.32
CA PHE A 85 1.81 13.04 7.71
C PHE A 85 2.21 14.18 6.78
N MET A 86 1.99 14.02 5.47
CA MET A 86 2.32 15.03 4.48
C MET A 86 1.42 16.26 4.58
N TYR A 87 0.11 16.06 4.68
CA TYR A 87 -0.88 17.14 4.62
C TYR A 87 -1.24 17.69 6.01
N TYR A 88 -1.68 16.83 6.94
CA TYR A 88 -2.20 17.29 8.24
C TYR A 88 -1.13 17.51 9.31
N LYS A 89 0.07 16.94 9.14
CA LYS A 89 1.22 17.15 10.04
C LYS A 89 2.34 17.94 9.42
N GLU A 90 2.18 18.33 8.14
CA GLU A 90 3.13 19.15 7.38
C GLU A 90 4.58 18.68 7.54
N LYS A 91 4.78 17.36 7.61
CA LYS A 91 6.11 16.79 7.77
C LYS A 91 6.88 16.94 6.48
N GLN A 92 8.17 17.24 6.61
CA GLN A 92 9.02 17.48 5.45
C GLN A 92 9.07 16.23 4.54
N PRO A 93 8.84 16.38 3.22
CA PRO A 93 8.85 15.26 2.28
C PRO A 93 10.13 14.44 2.32
N ALA A 94 11.27 15.08 2.57
CA ALA A 94 12.59 14.44 2.67
C ALA A 94 12.65 13.32 3.73
N TRP A 95 11.84 13.41 4.79
CA TRP A 95 11.75 12.37 5.82
C TRP A 95 10.64 11.36 5.54
N ILE A 96 9.49 11.84 5.06
CA ILE A 96 8.31 10.99 4.87
C ILE A 96 8.51 10.00 3.72
N TYR A 97 9.08 10.44 2.58
CA TYR A 97 9.32 9.54 1.45
C TYR A 97 10.18 8.33 1.82
N PRO A 98 11.39 8.50 2.38
CA PRO A 98 12.22 7.35 2.76
C PRO A 98 11.53 6.41 3.75
N ILE A 99 10.85 6.93 4.78
CA ILE A 99 10.17 6.10 5.79
C ILE A 99 9.13 5.20 5.13
N PHE A 100 8.29 5.74 4.26
CA PHE A 100 7.21 4.96 3.64
C PHE A 100 7.71 4.05 2.52
N VAL A 101 8.60 4.53 1.66
CA VAL A 101 9.15 3.71 0.56
C VAL A 101 10.00 2.57 1.11
N LEU A 102 10.93 2.84 2.03
CA LEU A 102 11.75 1.81 2.65
C LEU A 102 10.93 0.92 3.57
N GLY A 103 9.95 1.48 4.28
CA GLY A 103 9.02 0.70 5.11
C GLY A 103 8.25 -0.32 4.28
N MET A 104 7.63 0.09 3.17
CA MET A 104 6.88 -0.80 2.29
C MET A 104 7.79 -1.80 1.57
N THR A 105 8.97 -1.37 1.10
CA THR A 105 9.97 -2.27 0.52
C THR A 105 10.42 -3.30 1.56
N GLY A 106 10.59 -2.91 2.81
CA GLY A 106 10.93 -3.78 3.93
C GLY A 106 9.83 -4.79 4.24
N VAL A 107 8.57 -4.37 4.23
CA VAL A 107 7.41 -5.28 4.38
C VAL A 107 7.38 -6.30 3.24
N GLU A 108 7.66 -5.89 2.01
CA GLU A 108 7.70 -6.83 0.89
C GLU A 108 8.89 -7.78 1.01
N PHE A 109 10.05 -7.29 1.45
CA PHE A 109 11.22 -8.10 1.73
C PHE A 109 10.95 -9.16 2.82
N THR A 110 10.22 -8.81 3.88
CA THR A 110 9.82 -9.80 4.89
C THR A 110 8.86 -10.83 4.30
N ALA A 111 7.90 -10.41 3.45
CA ALA A 111 7.01 -11.32 2.73
C ALA A 111 7.77 -12.30 1.81
N LEU A 112 8.83 -11.85 1.12
CA LEU A 112 9.74 -12.73 0.36
C LEU A 112 10.44 -13.73 1.28
N SER A 113 10.93 -13.25 2.42
CA SER A 113 11.73 -14.05 3.37
C SER A 113 10.91 -15.16 4.03
N ILE A 114 9.59 -14.96 4.20
CA ILE A 114 8.67 -15.98 4.72
C ILE A 114 7.96 -16.78 3.62
N HIS A 115 8.38 -16.62 2.36
CA HIS A 115 7.79 -17.27 1.18
C HIS A 115 6.29 -17.00 0.98
N LEU A 116 5.79 -15.86 1.45
CA LEU A 116 4.43 -15.38 1.14
C LEU A 116 4.35 -14.85 -0.30
N LEU A 117 5.46 -14.30 -0.78
CA LEU A 117 5.63 -13.74 -2.11
C LEU A 117 6.87 -14.38 -2.75
N THR A 118 6.84 -14.65 -4.05
CA THR A 118 8.04 -14.97 -4.84
C THR A 118 8.10 -14.11 -6.08
N TYR A 119 9.28 -13.57 -6.37
CA TYR A 119 9.55 -12.90 -7.63
C TYR A 119 9.90 -13.89 -8.73
N HIS A 120 9.59 -13.51 -9.96
CA HIS A 120 10.07 -14.16 -11.18
C HIS A 120 11.22 -13.37 -11.80
N GLU A 121 11.93 -13.96 -12.77
CA GLU A 121 13.22 -13.46 -13.28
C GLU A 121 13.25 -11.99 -13.75
N LYS A 122 12.09 -11.43 -14.10
CA LYS A 122 11.96 -10.03 -14.56
C LYS A 122 11.73 -9.01 -13.45
N TRP A 123 11.63 -9.45 -12.20
CA TRP A 123 11.34 -8.58 -11.06
C TRP A 123 12.38 -8.72 -9.96
N SER A 124 12.59 -7.64 -9.21
CA SER A 124 13.58 -7.59 -8.15
C SER A 124 13.15 -6.61 -7.07
N ILE A 125 13.77 -6.71 -5.89
CA ILE A 125 13.49 -5.81 -4.78
C ILE A 125 13.77 -4.34 -5.13
N PHE A 126 14.70 -4.10 -6.06
CA PHE A 126 14.97 -2.75 -6.58
C PHE A 126 13.79 -2.20 -7.39
N TYR A 127 13.15 -3.03 -8.24
CA TYR A 127 11.95 -2.60 -8.96
C TYR A 127 10.76 -2.41 -8.02
N THR A 128 10.66 -3.21 -6.96
CA THR A 128 9.69 -2.98 -5.88
C THR A 128 9.92 -1.63 -5.19
N PHE A 129 11.16 -1.29 -4.87
CA PHE A 129 11.50 0.03 -4.32
C PHE A 129 11.05 1.16 -5.26
N LEU A 130 11.34 1.05 -6.56
CA LEU A 130 10.90 2.03 -7.56
C LEU A 130 9.38 2.10 -7.69
N MET A 131 8.68 0.96 -7.62
CA MET A 131 7.23 0.89 -7.65
C MET A 131 6.62 1.62 -6.46
N TYR A 132 7.11 1.39 -5.24
CA TYR A 132 6.63 2.11 -4.06
C TYR A 132 6.94 3.60 -4.12
N LEU A 133 8.13 3.98 -4.60
CA LEU A 133 8.48 5.38 -4.83
C LEU A 133 7.49 6.04 -5.80
N GLY A 134 7.23 5.42 -6.94
CA GLY A 134 6.25 5.89 -7.93
C GLY A 134 4.82 5.95 -7.36
N GLY A 135 4.43 4.96 -6.55
CA GLY A 135 3.15 4.93 -5.86
C GLY A 135 2.97 6.14 -4.93
N PHE A 136 3.93 6.39 -4.03
CA PHE A 136 3.86 7.53 -3.10
C PHE A 136 4.01 8.89 -3.82
N ILE A 137 4.76 8.97 -4.92
CA ILE A 137 4.76 10.16 -5.79
C ILE A 137 3.35 10.40 -6.35
N THR A 138 2.70 9.37 -6.87
CA THR A 138 1.33 9.46 -7.41
C THR A 138 0.34 9.91 -6.34
N ILE A 139 0.39 9.35 -5.14
CA ILE A 139 -0.43 9.78 -4.00
C ILE A 139 -0.16 11.25 -3.66
N HIS A 140 1.09 11.68 -3.60
CA HIS A 140 1.42 13.09 -3.33
C HIS A 140 0.87 14.04 -4.41
N LEU A 141 0.91 13.65 -5.69
CA LEU A 141 0.29 14.42 -6.77
C LEU A 141 -1.24 14.52 -6.59
N ILE A 142 -1.90 13.44 -6.17
CA ILE A 142 -3.33 13.43 -5.85
C ILE A 142 -3.61 14.40 -4.69
N ILE A 143 -2.84 14.35 -3.60
CA ILE A 143 -2.97 15.27 -2.46
C ILE A 143 -2.90 16.72 -2.93
N ARG A 144 -1.86 17.08 -3.70
CA ARG A 144 -1.69 18.46 -4.23
C ARG A 144 -2.83 18.88 -5.15
N LYS A 145 -3.42 17.95 -5.90
CA LYS A 145 -4.56 18.26 -6.77
C LYS A 145 -5.84 18.47 -5.95
N LEU A 146 -6.08 17.66 -4.93
CA LEU A 146 -7.24 17.78 -4.05
C LEU A 146 -7.19 19.04 -3.18
N ASP A 147 -6.00 19.42 -2.72
CA ASP A 147 -5.73 20.68 -2.01
C ASP A 147 -6.08 21.90 -2.87
N LYS A 148 -5.60 21.93 -4.12
CA LYS A 148 -5.96 22.97 -5.11
C LYS A 148 -7.46 23.03 -5.44
N LEU A 149 -8.20 21.96 -5.17
CA LEU A 149 -9.65 21.87 -5.38
C LEU A 149 -10.44 22.14 -4.09
N GLU A 150 -9.77 22.54 -3.01
CA GLU A 150 -10.37 22.87 -1.70
C GLU A 150 -11.19 21.71 -1.11
N VAL A 151 -10.83 20.47 -1.45
CA VAL A 151 -11.52 19.26 -0.96
C VAL A 151 -11.16 19.01 0.51
N TYR A 152 -9.92 19.31 0.88
CA TYR A 152 -9.44 19.24 2.26
C TYR A 152 -9.68 20.58 2.99
N PRO A 153 -10.09 20.56 4.27
CA PRO A 153 -10.06 21.67 5.19
C PRO A 153 -8.75 21.68 5.98
#